data_AF-A0A1G6MQC3-F1
#
_entry.id   AF-A0A1G6MQC3-F1
#
_cell.length_a   1.000
_cell.length_b   1.000
_cell.length_c   1.000
_cell.angle_alpha   90.00
_cell.angle_beta   90.00
_cell.angle_gamma   90.00
#
_symmetry.space_group_name_H-M   'P 1'
#
loop_
_entity.id
_entity.type
_entity.pdbx_description
1 polymer ?
#
loop_
_entity_poly.entity_id
_entity_poly.type
_entity_poly.pdbx_seq_one_letter_code
_entity_poly.pdbx_strand_id
1 'polypeptide(L)'
;MQPALIVAGSTLDALLAEASGWEGAFPGGVAVGEPLLSSARDLRDVARAIAEAHPVRPGRALVLVGHGATGGANQPYLALLDELRAQGRADCFLGLLDGAPGIDEVTGGIKAAGLGTATLVPLMLTAGSHVARQLADGAPDGWQAQLRAAGVEADLDMRGLGSLPAIRTVFLNHARAALRP
;
A
#
# COMPACT_ATOMS: atom_id res chain seq x y z
N MET A 1 14.28 16.66 1.04
CA MET A 1 14.18 15.24 1.43
C MET A 1 12.92 14.65 0.79
N GLN A 2 12.98 13.43 0.28
CA GLN A 2 11.79 12.68 -0.14
C GLN A 2 11.57 11.51 0.83
N PRO A 3 10.49 11.50 1.63
CA PRO A 3 10.18 10.37 2.49
C PRO A 3 9.69 9.18 1.67
N ALA A 4 10.06 7.98 2.11
CA ALA A 4 9.66 6.69 1.53
C ALA A 4 8.29 6.22 2.07
N LEU A 5 7.38 7.15 2.33
CA LEU A 5 6.08 6.88 2.96
C LEU A 5 5.02 6.55 1.92
N ILE A 6 4.12 5.62 2.26
CA ILE A 6 2.99 5.26 1.40
C ILE A 6 1.84 6.25 1.57
N VAL A 7 1.53 6.64 2.80
CA VAL A 7 0.46 7.57 3.15
C VAL A 7 0.96 8.68 4.07
N ALA A 8 0.26 9.80 4.07
CA ALA A 8 0.42 10.81 5.12
C ALA A 8 -0.12 10.29 6.46
N GLY A 9 0.43 10.80 7.56
CA GLY A 9 0.06 10.41 8.92
C GLY A 9 1.13 10.84 9.91
N SER A 10 1.08 10.28 11.13
CA SER A 10 1.93 10.70 12.24
C SER A 10 3.43 10.64 11.94
N THR A 11 3.88 9.68 11.12
CA THR A 11 5.29 9.63 10.69
C THR A 11 5.68 10.80 9.80
N LEU A 12 4.80 11.24 8.90
CA LEU A 12 5.03 12.44 8.10
C LEU A 12 5.00 13.69 8.99
N ASP A 13 4.04 13.78 9.91
CA ASP A 13 3.91 14.91 10.83
C ASP A 13 5.15 15.08 11.70
N ALA A 14 5.67 13.97 12.25
CA ALA A 14 6.92 13.96 13.02
C ALA A 14 8.11 14.39 12.17
N LEU A 15 8.19 13.93 10.92
CA LEU A 15 9.26 14.27 9.99
C LEU A 15 9.23 15.75 9.57
N LEU A 16 8.03 16.31 9.36
CA LEU A 16 7.86 17.74 9.08
C LEU A 16 8.22 18.59 10.29
N ALA A 17 7.80 18.17 11.50
CA ALA A 17 8.17 18.85 12.74
C ALA A 17 9.69 18.86 12.94
N GLU A 18 10.36 17.72 12.73
CA GLU A 18 11.81 17.63 12.79
C GLU A 18 12.46 18.53 11.75
N ALA A 19 12.02 18.48 10.49
CA ALA A 19 12.55 19.29 9.38
C ALA A 19 12.49 20.81 9.69
N SER A 20 11.41 21.28 10.32
CA SER A 20 11.26 22.69 10.72
C SER A 20 12.28 23.12 11.77
N GLY A 21 12.74 22.20 12.63
CA GLY A 21 13.80 22.47 13.61
C GLY A 21 15.18 22.77 13.00
N TRP A 22 15.37 22.54 11.71
CA TRP A 22 16.66 22.70 11.02
C TRP A 22 16.82 24.03 10.28
N GLU A 23 15.86 24.96 10.36
CA GLU A 23 15.91 26.27 9.68
C GLU A 23 17.17 27.08 10.04
N GLY A 24 17.69 26.95 11.27
CA GLY A 24 18.93 27.63 11.69
C GLY A 24 20.20 27.09 11.02
N ALA A 25 20.21 25.83 10.59
CA ALA A 25 21.34 25.20 9.92
C ALA A 25 21.22 25.28 8.38
N PHE A 26 20.00 25.34 7.86
CA PHE A 26 19.70 25.45 6.43
C PHE A 26 18.88 26.71 6.18
N PRO A 27 19.50 27.83 5.74
CA PRO A 27 18.82 29.11 5.54
C PRO A 27 17.65 29.09 4.53
N GLY A 28 17.58 28.07 3.66
CA GLY A 28 16.47 27.84 2.73
C GLY A 28 15.43 26.82 3.23
N GLY A 29 15.53 26.40 4.48
CA GLY A 29 14.71 25.33 5.06
C GLY A 29 15.04 23.94 4.50
N VAL A 30 14.30 22.95 4.99
CA VAL A 30 14.34 21.57 4.49
C VAL A 30 13.04 21.29 3.76
N ALA A 31 13.08 21.27 2.42
CA ALA A 31 11.92 20.87 1.62
C ALA A 31 11.62 19.38 1.83
N VAL A 32 10.36 19.02 2.04
CA VAL A 32 9.89 17.64 2.23
C VAL A 32 8.87 17.31 1.15
N GLY A 33 9.13 16.26 0.37
CA GLY A 33 8.18 15.77 -0.63
C GLY A 33 7.04 14.97 -0.03
N GLU A 34 5.95 14.85 -0.80
CA GLU A 34 4.75 14.16 -0.36
C GLU A 34 4.92 12.62 -0.35
N PRO A 35 4.14 11.88 0.46
CA PRO A 35 4.01 10.43 0.39
C PRO A 35 3.46 9.91 -0.95
N LEU A 36 3.51 8.60 -1.16
CA LEU A 36 3.11 7.96 -2.41
C LEU A 36 1.63 8.20 -2.80
N LEU A 37 0.70 8.11 -1.85
CA LEU A 37 -0.75 8.22 -2.08
C LEU A 37 -1.31 9.59 -1.65
N SER A 38 -0.73 10.67 -2.18
CA SER A 38 -1.03 12.04 -1.72
C SER A 38 -2.01 12.80 -2.61
N SER A 39 -2.13 12.43 -3.89
CA SER A 39 -3.02 13.11 -4.84
C SER A 39 -3.84 12.15 -5.70
N ALA A 40 -4.91 12.66 -6.30
CA ALA A 40 -5.71 11.91 -7.28
C ALA A 40 -4.88 11.43 -8.49
N ARG A 41 -3.84 12.18 -8.86
CA ARG A 41 -2.92 11.75 -9.92
C ARG A 41 -2.08 10.56 -9.44
N ASP A 42 -1.54 10.64 -8.23
CA ASP A 42 -0.70 9.56 -7.69
C ASP A 42 -1.52 8.28 -7.51
N LEU A 43 -2.75 8.38 -7.02
CA LEU A 43 -3.68 7.25 -6.95
C LEU A 43 -3.84 6.56 -8.31
N ARG A 44 -4.11 7.33 -9.38
CA ARG A 44 -4.21 6.79 -10.75
C ARG A 44 -2.92 6.12 -11.22
N ASP A 45 -1.79 6.80 -11.03
CA ASP A 45 -0.49 6.32 -11.50
C ASP A 45 -0.05 5.05 -10.73
N VAL A 46 -0.33 4.97 -9.43
CA VAL A 46 -0.05 3.81 -8.58
C VAL A 46 -1.00 2.65 -8.87
N ALA A 47 -2.30 2.91 -9.00
CA ALA A 47 -3.29 1.89 -9.38
C ALA A 47 -2.92 1.24 -10.73
N ARG A 48 -2.56 2.06 -11.72
CA ARG A 48 -2.10 1.56 -13.02
C ARG A 48 -0.84 0.70 -12.88
N ALA A 49 0.16 1.18 -12.12
CA ALA A 49 1.40 0.43 -11.91
C ALA A 49 1.17 -0.93 -11.25
N ILE A 50 0.30 -0.98 -10.23
CA ILE A 50 -0.11 -2.24 -9.57
C ILE A 50 -0.84 -3.13 -10.57
N ALA A 51 -1.76 -2.57 -11.35
CA ALA A 51 -2.55 -3.35 -12.29
C ALA A 51 -1.70 -3.99 -13.40
N GLU A 52 -0.70 -3.27 -13.90
CA GLU A 52 0.28 -3.77 -14.88
C GLU A 52 1.19 -4.84 -14.28
N ALA A 53 1.65 -4.65 -13.03
CA ALA A 53 2.52 -5.61 -12.34
C ALA A 53 1.80 -6.91 -11.93
N HIS A 54 0.48 -6.83 -11.74
CA HIS A 54 -0.38 -7.94 -11.34
C HIS A 54 -1.62 -8.02 -12.26
N PRO A 55 -1.46 -8.56 -13.48
CA PRO A 55 -2.57 -8.76 -14.40
C PRO A 55 -3.67 -9.65 -13.82
N VAL A 56 -4.91 -9.42 -14.25
CA VAL A 56 -6.08 -10.22 -13.83
C VAL A 56 -5.83 -11.69 -14.16
N ARG A 57 -6.17 -12.57 -13.20
CA ARG A 57 -6.15 -14.01 -13.37
C ARG A 57 -7.54 -14.58 -13.06
N PRO A 58 -8.12 -15.42 -13.95
CA PRO A 58 -9.45 -15.99 -13.72
C PRO A 58 -9.56 -16.70 -12.37
N GLY A 59 -10.66 -16.45 -11.64
CA GLY A 59 -10.95 -17.09 -10.36
C GLY A 59 -10.04 -16.68 -9.20
N ARG A 60 -9.18 -15.67 -9.40
CA ARG A 60 -8.18 -15.24 -8.42
C ARG A 60 -8.34 -13.77 -8.02
N ALA A 61 -8.31 -13.52 -6.73
CA ALA A 61 -8.25 -12.21 -6.12
C ALA A 61 -6.81 -11.67 -6.05
N LEU A 62 -6.67 -10.36 -6.24
CA LEU A 62 -5.48 -9.60 -5.85
C LEU A 62 -5.76 -8.91 -4.52
N VAL A 63 -5.09 -9.30 -3.45
CA VAL A 63 -5.28 -8.73 -2.12
C VAL A 63 -4.10 -7.83 -1.81
N LEU A 64 -4.35 -6.53 -1.82
CA LEU A 64 -3.39 -5.52 -1.41
C LEU A 64 -3.41 -5.41 0.11
N VAL A 65 -2.24 -5.51 0.74
CA VAL A 65 -2.14 -5.47 2.21
C VAL A 65 -1.34 -4.25 2.64
N GLY A 66 -2.04 -3.24 3.14
CA GLY A 66 -1.45 -2.05 3.75
C GLY A 66 -1.08 -2.28 5.20
N HIS A 67 -0.19 -1.46 5.74
CA HIS A 67 0.05 -1.45 7.18
C HIS A 67 -1.19 -0.95 7.91
N GLY A 68 -1.85 0.08 7.37
CA GLY A 68 -2.84 0.87 8.08
C GLY A 68 -2.20 1.79 9.12
N ALA A 69 -3.01 2.63 9.76
CA ALA A 69 -2.59 3.45 10.87
C ALA A 69 -3.66 3.41 11.96
N THR A 70 -3.30 2.92 13.15
CA THR A 70 -4.17 2.96 14.33
C THR A 70 -4.50 4.41 14.68
N GLY A 71 -5.76 4.82 14.53
CA GLY A 71 -6.21 6.19 14.76
C GLY A 71 -5.80 7.21 13.67
N GLY A 72 -5.26 6.75 12.54
CA GLY A 72 -4.83 7.59 11.42
C GLY A 72 -5.74 7.54 10.20
N ALA A 73 -5.37 8.26 9.13
CA ALA A 73 -6.12 8.31 7.88
C ALA A 73 -5.87 7.08 7.01
N ASN A 74 -6.73 6.06 7.12
CA ASN A 74 -6.74 4.91 6.21
C ASN A 74 -7.35 5.24 4.82
N GLN A 75 -7.91 6.44 4.67
CA GLN A 75 -8.59 6.90 3.46
C GLN A 75 -7.77 6.77 2.17
N PRO A 76 -6.45 7.06 2.12
CA PRO A 76 -5.68 6.91 0.89
C PRO A 76 -5.60 5.46 0.40
N TYR A 77 -5.57 4.48 1.30
CA TYR A 77 -5.62 3.08 0.90
C TYR A 77 -6.97 2.74 0.27
N LEU A 78 -8.08 3.16 0.89
CA LEU A 78 -9.43 2.96 0.36
C LEU A 78 -9.60 3.63 -1.02
N ALA A 79 -9.10 4.86 -1.16
CA ALA A 79 -9.12 5.59 -2.42
C ALA A 79 -8.32 4.88 -3.52
N LEU A 80 -7.20 4.21 -3.17
CA LEU A 80 -6.45 3.41 -4.12
C LEU A 80 -7.25 2.18 -4.60
N LEU A 81 -7.98 1.52 -3.70
CA LEU A 81 -8.87 0.41 -4.07
C LEU A 81 -10.00 0.89 -5.00
N ASP A 82 -10.61 2.03 -4.70
CA ASP A 82 -11.66 2.62 -5.52
C ASP A 82 -11.14 2.98 -6.92
N GLU A 83 -9.93 3.52 -7.01
CA GLU A 83 -9.28 3.82 -8.27
C GLU A 83 -8.98 2.55 -9.09
N LEU A 84 -8.49 1.47 -8.45
CA LEU A 84 -8.31 0.17 -9.12
C LEU A 84 -9.64 -0.35 -9.68
N ARG A 85 -10.73 -0.25 -8.91
CA ARG A 85 -12.07 -0.66 -9.35
C ARG A 85 -12.58 0.21 -10.49
N ALA A 86 -12.35 1.51 -10.46
CA ALA A 86 -12.67 2.42 -11.57
C ALA A 86 -11.90 2.05 -12.85
N GLN A 87 -10.70 1.48 -12.71
CA GLN A 87 -9.90 0.91 -13.81
C GLN A 87 -10.31 -0.53 -14.19
N GLY A 88 -11.46 -1.01 -13.72
CA GLY A 88 -12.02 -2.32 -14.08
C GLY A 88 -11.48 -3.50 -13.27
N ARG A 89 -10.72 -3.25 -12.19
CA ARG A 89 -10.14 -4.30 -11.33
C ARG A 89 -11.11 -4.74 -10.24
N ALA A 90 -12.19 -5.41 -10.63
CA ALA A 90 -13.16 -5.99 -9.70
C ALA A 90 -12.57 -7.16 -8.87
N ASP A 91 -11.43 -7.71 -9.28
CA ASP A 91 -10.67 -8.76 -8.60
C ASP A 91 -9.78 -8.23 -7.45
N CYS A 92 -9.70 -6.92 -7.27
CA CYS A 92 -8.88 -6.30 -6.23
C CYS A 92 -9.61 -6.14 -4.90
N PHE A 93 -8.89 -6.47 -3.82
CA PHE A 93 -9.29 -6.30 -2.43
C PHE A 93 -8.19 -5.58 -1.67
N LEU A 94 -8.56 -4.92 -0.59
CA LEU A 94 -7.63 -4.23 0.31
C LEU A 94 -7.87 -4.70 1.73
N GLY A 95 -6.79 -5.05 2.40
CA GLY A 95 -6.78 -5.27 3.83
C GLY A 95 -5.68 -4.45 4.51
N LEU A 96 -5.89 -4.11 5.78
CA LEU A 96 -4.93 -3.43 6.62
C LEU A 96 -4.53 -4.33 7.78
N LEU A 97 -3.23 -4.41 8.06
CA LEU A 97 -2.72 -5.14 9.22
C LEU A 97 -3.17 -4.50 10.54
N ASP A 98 -3.16 -3.16 10.59
CA ASP A 98 -3.63 -2.35 11.70
C ASP A 98 -4.75 -1.41 11.23
N GLY A 99 -6.00 -1.84 11.39
CA GLY A 99 -7.18 -1.06 11.04
C GLY A 99 -8.23 -1.89 10.30
N ALA A 100 -9.05 -1.22 9.49
CA ALA A 100 -10.09 -1.84 8.70
C ALA A 100 -9.99 -1.37 7.22
N PRO A 101 -10.28 -2.24 6.24
CA PRO A 101 -10.78 -3.60 6.38
C PRO A 101 -9.72 -4.58 6.87
N GLY A 102 -10.09 -5.52 7.75
CA GLY A 102 -9.22 -6.58 8.22
C GLY A 102 -9.30 -7.82 7.31
N ILE A 103 -8.64 -8.89 7.75
CA ILE A 103 -8.61 -10.18 7.05
C ILE A 103 -10.00 -10.82 6.91
N ASP A 104 -10.88 -10.67 7.90
CA ASP A 104 -12.23 -11.23 7.86
C ASP A 104 -13.09 -10.57 6.77
N GLU A 105 -13.05 -9.23 6.68
CA GLU A 105 -13.76 -8.49 5.63
C GLU A 105 -13.21 -8.82 4.24
N VAL A 106 -11.88 -8.93 4.11
CA VAL A 106 -11.24 -9.34 2.86
C VAL A 106 -11.69 -10.75 2.46
N THR A 107 -11.66 -11.70 3.39
CA THR A 107 -12.05 -13.10 3.15
C THR A 107 -13.51 -13.20 2.75
N GLY A 108 -14.41 -12.49 3.45
CA GLY A 108 -15.83 -12.41 3.11
C GLY A 108 -16.06 -11.84 1.72
N GLY A 109 -15.35 -10.75 1.37
CA GLY A 109 -15.40 -10.14 0.04
C GLY A 109 -14.97 -11.08 -1.09
N ILE A 110 -13.86 -11.80 -0.90
CA ILE A 110 -13.35 -12.78 -1.89
C ILE A 110 -14.38 -13.88 -2.14
N LYS A 111 -14.96 -14.43 -1.07
CA LYS A 111 -15.98 -15.48 -1.15
C LYS A 111 -17.27 -14.99 -1.81
N ALA A 112 -17.72 -13.79 -1.47
CA ALA A 112 -18.90 -13.18 -2.08
C ALA A 112 -18.72 -12.95 -3.59
N ALA A 113 -17.48 -12.67 -4.02
CA ALA A 113 -17.11 -12.57 -5.43
C ALA A 113 -16.95 -13.93 -6.14
N GLY A 114 -17.09 -15.06 -5.42
CA GLY A 114 -16.94 -16.41 -5.97
C GLY A 114 -15.50 -16.78 -6.35
N LEU A 115 -14.51 -16.12 -5.75
CA LEU A 115 -13.09 -16.34 -6.03
C LEU A 115 -12.52 -17.39 -5.05
N GLY A 116 -11.78 -18.37 -5.58
CA GLY A 116 -11.25 -19.49 -4.79
C GLY A 116 -9.75 -19.40 -4.51
N THR A 117 -9.08 -18.38 -5.04
CA THR A 117 -7.64 -18.20 -4.86
C THR A 117 -7.31 -16.72 -4.68
N ALA A 118 -6.25 -16.41 -3.96
CA ALA A 118 -5.78 -15.05 -3.70
C ALA A 118 -4.26 -14.95 -3.82
N THR A 119 -3.77 -13.79 -4.27
CA THR A 119 -2.38 -13.37 -4.11
C THR A 119 -2.34 -12.18 -3.16
N LEU A 120 -1.65 -12.33 -2.05
CA LEU A 120 -1.38 -11.25 -1.11
C LEU A 120 -0.16 -10.45 -1.61
N VAL A 121 -0.32 -9.13 -1.73
CA VAL A 121 0.72 -8.19 -2.17
C VAL A 121 0.86 -7.06 -1.16
N PRO A 122 2.02 -6.88 -0.52
CA PRO A 122 2.24 -5.78 0.41
C PRO A 122 2.19 -4.41 -0.28
N LEU A 123 1.38 -3.49 0.24
CA LEU A 123 1.42 -2.06 -0.11
C LEU A 123 2.49 -1.34 0.70
N MET A 124 3.73 -1.76 0.52
CA MET A 124 4.90 -1.23 1.23
C MET A 124 6.06 -1.06 0.26
N LEU A 125 6.91 -0.05 0.48
CA LEU A 125 8.03 0.21 -0.42
C LEU A 125 9.00 -0.99 -0.44
N THR A 126 9.27 -1.54 0.73
CA THR A 126 10.00 -2.78 0.93
C THR A 126 9.13 -3.75 1.74
N ALA A 127 9.18 -5.04 1.39
CA ALA A 127 8.49 -6.08 2.12
C ALA A 127 9.47 -6.74 3.10
N GLY A 128 9.56 -6.21 4.32
CA GLY A 128 10.48 -6.68 5.35
C GLY A 128 10.06 -8.00 6.00
N SER A 129 10.94 -8.57 6.82
CA SER A 129 10.71 -9.85 7.52
C SER A 129 9.51 -9.82 8.48
N HIS A 130 9.18 -8.66 9.05
CA HIS A 130 7.98 -8.49 9.90
C HIS A 130 6.69 -8.70 9.11
N VAL A 131 6.60 -8.08 7.94
CA VAL A 131 5.46 -8.21 7.02
C VAL A 131 5.37 -9.64 6.50
N ALA A 132 6.52 -10.23 6.15
CA ALA A 132 6.58 -11.62 5.72
C ALA A 132 5.96 -12.55 6.77
N ARG A 133 6.25 -12.35 8.06
CA ARG A 133 5.68 -13.17 9.14
C ARG A 133 4.18 -13.00 9.31
N GLN A 134 3.66 -11.78 9.16
CA GLN A 134 2.23 -11.49 9.30
C GLN A 134 1.41 -12.01 8.11
N LEU A 135 2.02 -12.09 6.93
CA LEU A 135 1.33 -12.58 5.74
C LEU A 135 1.51 -14.09 5.54
N ALA A 136 2.69 -14.63 5.82
CA ALA A 136 3.03 -16.01 5.51
C ALA A 136 2.37 -17.03 6.44
N ASP A 137 2.21 -18.24 5.90
CA ASP A 137 1.67 -19.43 6.55
C ASP A 137 2.54 -19.97 7.72
N GLY A 138 3.72 -19.37 7.96
CA GLY A 138 4.65 -19.79 9.02
C GLY A 138 4.23 -19.38 10.44
N ALA A 139 3.18 -18.59 10.57
CA ALA A 139 2.53 -18.26 11.84
C ALA A 139 1.05 -18.68 11.77
N PRO A 140 0.48 -19.31 12.82
CA PRO A 140 -0.92 -19.75 12.83
C PRO A 140 -1.92 -18.62 12.50
N ASP A 141 -1.55 -17.38 12.83
CA ASP A 141 -2.37 -16.19 12.62
C ASP A 141 -1.98 -15.42 11.33
N GLY A 142 -1.13 -15.99 10.47
CA GLY A 142 -0.74 -15.38 9.21
C GLY A 142 -1.90 -15.31 8.21
N TRP A 143 -1.98 -14.26 7.41
CA TRP A 143 -3.11 -14.05 6.49
C TRP A 143 -3.29 -15.18 5.47
N GLN A 144 -2.20 -15.82 5.01
CA GLN A 144 -2.28 -17.02 4.18
C GLN A 144 -2.97 -18.18 4.88
N ALA A 145 -2.59 -18.45 6.14
CA ALA A 145 -3.15 -19.54 6.93
C ALA A 145 -4.66 -19.32 7.13
N GLN A 146 -5.05 -18.08 7.45
CA GLN A 146 -6.45 -17.71 7.65
C GLN A 146 -7.28 -17.83 6.37
N LEU A 147 -6.77 -17.37 5.22
CA LEU A 147 -7.44 -17.54 3.93
C LEU A 147 -7.63 -19.03 3.58
N ARG A 148 -6.59 -19.85 3.78
CA ARG A 148 -6.64 -21.30 3.50
C ARG A 148 -7.61 -22.01 4.42
N ALA A 149 -7.61 -21.69 5.72
CA ALA A 149 -8.58 -22.22 6.69
C ALA A 149 -10.02 -21.85 6.30
N ALA A 150 -10.21 -20.70 5.65
CA ALA A 150 -11.48 -20.29 5.09
C ALA A 150 -11.80 -20.92 3.72
N GLY A 151 -10.95 -21.76 3.14
CA GLY A 151 -11.15 -22.40 1.84
C GLY A 151 -10.76 -21.54 0.63
N VAL A 152 -9.92 -20.52 0.83
CA VAL A 152 -9.32 -19.71 -0.23
C VAL A 152 -7.85 -20.06 -0.33
N GLU A 153 -7.41 -20.62 -1.46
CA GLU A 153 -6.00 -20.86 -1.70
C GLU A 153 -5.23 -19.54 -1.77
N ALA A 154 -4.06 -19.46 -1.14
CA ALA A 154 -3.32 -18.20 -1.02
C ALA A 154 -1.82 -18.37 -1.30
N ASP A 155 -1.26 -17.43 -2.08
CA ASP A 155 0.18 -17.23 -2.26
C ASP A 155 0.61 -15.78 -1.93
N LEU A 156 1.91 -15.58 -1.73
CA LEU A 156 2.49 -14.25 -1.48
C LEU A 156 3.27 -13.80 -2.70
N ASP A 157 3.13 -12.52 -3.04
CA ASP A 157 4.10 -11.82 -3.85
C ASP A 157 4.75 -10.72 -3.00
N MET A 158 5.95 -11.02 -2.50
CA MET A 158 6.69 -10.15 -1.57
C MET A 158 7.51 -9.07 -2.28
N ARG A 159 7.26 -8.81 -3.58
CA ARG A 159 7.89 -7.70 -4.27
C ARG A 159 7.36 -6.38 -3.71
N GLY A 160 8.21 -5.64 -3.01
CA GLY A 160 7.86 -4.30 -2.53
C GLY A 160 7.59 -3.35 -3.69
N LEU A 161 6.73 -2.35 -3.46
CA LEU A 161 6.33 -1.38 -4.49
C LEU A 161 7.52 -0.62 -5.09
N GLY A 162 8.62 -0.46 -4.34
CA GLY A 162 9.84 0.21 -4.82
C GLY A 162 10.53 -0.53 -5.97
N SER A 163 10.22 -1.82 -6.18
CA SER A 163 10.71 -2.60 -7.32
C SER A 163 10.08 -2.15 -8.65
N LEU A 164 8.90 -1.51 -8.62
CA LEU A 164 8.18 -1.06 -9.79
C LEU A 164 8.74 0.29 -10.29
N PRO A 165 9.22 0.39 -11.55
CA PRO A 165 9.75 1.65 -12.10
C PRO A 165 8.75 2.82 -12.05
N ALA A 166 7.46 2.53 -12.26
CA ALA A 166 6.40 3.53 -12.21
C ALA A 166 6.25 4.13 -10.79
N ILE A 167 6.34 3.31 -9.74
CA ILE A 167 6.29 3.79 -8.35
C ILE A 167 7.50 4.68 -8.03
N ARG A 168 8.70 4.27 -8.45
CA ARG A 168 9.90 5.11 -8.28
C ARG A 168 9.75 6.47 -8.98
N THR A 169 9.07 6.49 -10.13
CA THR A 169 8.82 7.72 -10.88
C THR A 169 7.92 8.69 -10.11
N VAL A 170 6.91 8.19 -9.37
CA VAL A 170 6.07 9.02 -8.50
C VAL A 170 6.92 9.70 -7.42
N PHE A 171 7.74 8.94 -6.69
CA PHE A 171 8.64 9.51 -5.69
C PHE A 171 9.65 10.52 -6.26
N LEU A 172 10.18 10.27 -7.46
CA LEU A 172 11.06 11.24 -8.13
C LEU A 172 10.33 12.52 -8.50
N ASN A 173 9.04 12.44 -8.85
CA ASN A 173 8.23 13.61 -9.15
C ASN A 173 7.92 14.41 -7.89
N HIS A 174 7.58 13.76 -6.77
CA HIS A 174 7.40 14.42 -5.47
C HIS A 174 8.68 15.10 -5.00
N ALA A 175 9.83 14.43 -5.14
CA ALA A 175 11.13 15.00 -4.78
C ALA A 175 11.44 16.27 -5.60
N ARG A 176 11.16 16.24 -6.91
CA ARG A 176 11.33 17.40 -7.79
C ARG A 176 10.34 18.51 -7.49
N ALA A 177 9.09 18.18 -7.15
CA ALA A 177 8.06 19.15 -6.80
C ALA A 177 8.43 19.90 -5.51
N ALA A 178 8.95 19.20 -4.50
CA ALA A 178 9.40 19.81 -3.25
C ALA A 178 10.57 20.80 -3.43
N LEU A 179 11.40 20.61 -4.47
CA LEU A 179 12.52 21.50 -4.78
C LEU A 179 12.12 22.72 -5.63
N ARG A 180 10.89 22.78 -6.13
CA ARG A 180 10.43 23.95 -6.89
C ARG A 180 9.94 25.01 -5.91
N PRO A 181 10.43 26.26 -6.03
CA PRO A 181 9.98 27.37 -5.20
C PRO A 181 8.51 27.74 -5.45
#